data_AF-A0A3L6PS46-F1
#
_entry.id   AF-A0A3L6PS46-F1
#
_cell.length_a   1.000
_cell.length_b   1.000
_cell.length_c   1.000
_cell.angle_alpha   90.00
_cell.angle_beta   90.00
_cell.angle_gamma   90.00
#
_symmetry.space_group_name_H-M   'P 1'
#
loop_
_entity.id
_entity.type
_entity.pdbx_description
1 polymer ?
#
loop_
_entity_poly.entity_id
_entity_poly.type
_entity_poly.pdbx_seq_one_letter_code
_entity_poly.pdbx_strand_id
1 'polypeptide(L)'
;MNSQENRQHRILGDGLLVGLEVLLDRGVPLIDELAEFIDQRGGPSLASILDDLRERATAPVPAGSRHAAPSQRDITSEILRYRSNVERPTTAILREYKAAHPSAVRKVALGGRDAEVLTALEPDLSGLSEAPAVSSLALRVSPELSADAAHKYGGGDFLAGAHHNILAMYVGPYRPGMPSPGFYLIYDAWANLLAAVPQLPRSSISWFSHRAIGSGAAVLRHAPPSDYILAELLTRNDSRGQPTNNATLCMWCSSGPIAHRWIQKEVVLPLPTAHEAHIFIADTVFAVGNTSLCWVDLLMGILICEDMLAPDLVFCFIPLPVPQHTTLYPPYGRGRPEDFRSVSCNVKLLSSSHTIKFVSLDGYLEGRPANQLMLTKWSLSLSDPVSKSVWSKEYSFSLGRMSLPDQHFTSSDPSHVKPPGPQVPNLGSSRVGEHHANMLQIKMMSPTYI
;
A
#
# COMPACT_ATOMS: atom_id res chain seq x y z
N MET A 1 -13.33 -49.84 20.95
CA MET A 1 -11.96 -49.41 20.63
C MET A 1 -12.08 -48.17 19.74
N ASN A 2 -12.58 -47.03 20.20
CA ASN A 2 -11.96 -45.99 21.03
C ASN A 2 -10.42 -45.95 21.02
N SER A 3 -9.83 -45.20 20.09
CA SER A 3 -8.79 -44.20 20.37
C SER A 3 -8.31 -43.51 19.08
N GLN A 4 -8.94 -42.38 18.71
CA GLN A 4 -8.26 -41.36 17.89
C GLN A 4 -8.98 -39.98 17.90
N GLU A 5 -10.21 -39.91 18.42
CA GLU A 5 -11.01 -38.68 18.52
C GLU A 5 -10.66 -37.72 19.68
N ASN A 6 -9.53 -37.86 20.38
CA ASN A 6 -9.32 -37.15 21.66
C ASN A 6 -7.96 -36.43 21.80
N ARG A 7 -7.53 -35.71 20.75
CA ARG A 7 -6.33 -34.85 20.84
C ARG A 7 -6.52 -33.37 20.47
N GLN A 8 -7.74 -32.91 20.19
CA GLN A 8 -7.99 -31.48 19.93
C GLN A 8 -8.67 -30.71 21.09
N HIS A 9 -9.12 -31.39 22.15
CA HIS A 9 -9.76 -30.74 23.29
C HIS A 9 -8.89 -30.79 24.55
N ARG A 10 -7.84 -29.95 24.64
CA ARG A 10 -7.25 -29.64 25.96
C ARG A 10 -6.29 -28.46 26.03
N ILE A 11 -6.59 -27.29 25.45
CA ILE A 11 -5.97 -26.03 25.91
C ILE A 11 -6.98 -24.88 25.75
N LEU A 12 -7.97 -24.81 26.65
CA LEU A 12 -8.75 -23.60 26.90
C LEU A 12 -8.75 -23.39 28.41
N GLY A 13 -7.71 -22.69 28.87
CA GLY A 13 -7.70 -22.02 30.16
C GLY A 13 -7.89 -20.53 29.91
N ASP A 14 -8.80 -19.93 30.65
CA ASP A 14 -9.07 -18.48 30.62
C ASP A 14 -7.77 -17.68 30.80
N GLY A 15 -7.41 -16.87 29.79
CA GLY A 15 -6.27 -15.95 29.87
C GLY A 15 -5.69 -15.55 28.51
N LEU A 16 -5.97 -14.31 28.10
CA LEU A 16 -5.38 -13.55 26.98
C LEU A 16 -5.62 -14.12 25.55
N LEU A 17 -6.55 -13.46 24.84
CA LEU A 17 -6.72 -13.53 23.38
C LEU A 17 -5.43 -13.10 22.66
N VAL A 18 -4.62 -14.06 22.20
CA VAL A 18 -3.46 -13.80 21.33
C VAL A 18 -3.88 -14.04 19.87
N GLY A 19 -3.98 -12.95 19.11
CA GLY A 19 -4.21 -12.96 17.66
C GLY A 19 -2.89 -13.00 16.88
N LEU A 20 -2.94 -13.54 15.66
CA LEU A 20 -1.82 -13.69 14.74
C LEU A 20 -1.19 -12.33 14.38
N GLU A 21 0.13 -12.22 14.49
CA GLU A 21 0.88 -11.07 13.95
C GLU A 21 1.31 -11.39 12.52
N VAL A 22 1.02 -10.49 11.58
CA VAL A 22 1.37 -10.68 10.16
C VAL A 22 2.23 -9.53 9.65
N LEU A 23 3.19 -9.87 8.81
CA LEU A 23 3.98 -8.90 8.07
C LEU A 23 3.38 -8.82 6.67
N LEU A 24 2.68 -7.73 6.35
CA LEU A 24 1.95 -7.65 5.08
C LEU A 24 2.78 -6.91 4.03
N ASP A 25 2.88 -7.50 2.84
CA ASP A 25 3.34 -6.78 1.66
C ASP A 25 2.38 -5.63 1.35
N ARG A 26 2.92 -4.45 1.07
CA ARG A 26 2.13 -3.31 0.64
C ARG A 26 1.56 -3.49 -0.75
N GLY A 27 2.17 -4.31 -1.60
CA GLY A 27 1.65 -4.66 -2.90
C GLY A 27 0.35 -5.44 -2.78
N VAL A 28 -0.73 -4.93 -3.38
CA VAL A 28 -2.02 -5.64 -3.41
C VAL A 28 -2.35 -5.99 -4.86
N PRO A 29 -1.98 -7.18 -5.34
CA PRO A 29 -2.29 -7.59 -6.70
C PRO A 29 -3.80 -7.68 -6.92
N LEU A 30 -4.23 -7.27 -8.11
CA LEU A 30 -5.58 -7.50 -8.59
C LEU A 30 -5.61 -8.82 -9.35
N ILE A 31 -6.49 -9.73 -8.93
CA ILE A 31 -6.70 -11.03 -9.59
C ILE A 31 -7.94 -10.91 -10.47
N ASP A 32 -7.78 -11.13 -11.77
CA ASP A 32 -8.91 -11.21 -12.71
C ASP A 32 -9.61 -12.57 -12.53
N GLU A 33 -10.79 -12.56 -11.88
CA GLU A 33 -11.56 -13.77 -11.61
C GLU A 33 -11.99 -14.48 -12.89
N LEU A 34 -12.27 -13.72 -13.97
CA LEU A 34 -12.69 -14.30 -15.24
C LEU A 34 -11.52 -15.05 -15.89
N ALA A 35 -10.32 -14.44 -15.90
CA ALA A 35 -9.14 -15.08 -16.45
C ALA A 35 -8.79 -16.37 -15.69
N GLU A 36 -8.82 -16.34 -14.36
CA GLU A 36 -8.57 -17.52 -13.52
C GLU A 36 -9.64 -18.60 -13.75
N PHE A 37 -10.91 -18.23 -13.86
CA PHE A 37 -12.00 -19.18 -14.09
C PHE A 37 -11.96 -19.80 -15.50
N ILE A 38 -11.49 -19.06 -16.51
CA ILE A 38 -11.21 -19.61 -17.85
C ILE A 38 -10.09 -20.65 -17.76
N ASP A 39 -8.99 -20.33 -17.06
CA ASP A 39 -7.83 -21.22 -16.89
C ASP A 39 -8.20 -22.51 -16.15
N GLN A 40 -8.94 -22.41 -15.05
CA GLN A 40 -9.43 -23.56 -14.28
C GLN A 40 -10.30 -24.52 -15.11
N ARG A 41 -10.94 -24.03 -16.17
CA ARG A 41 -11.74 -24.83 -17.11
C ARG A 41 -10.95 -25.33 -18.33
N GLY A 42 -9.64 -25.08 -18.37
CA GLY A 42 -8.77 -25.41 -19.50
C GLY A 42 -9.01 -24.55 -20.74
N GLY A 43 -9.57 -23.35 -20.57
CA GLY A 43 -9.78 -22.40 -21.65
C GLY A 43 -8.48 -21.67 -22.05
N PRO A 44 -8.39 -21.15 -23.28
CA PRO A 44 -7.19 -20.46 -23.73
C PRO A 44 -7.08 -19.06 -23.10
N SER A 45 -5.85 -18.63 -22.78
CA SER A 45 -5.58 -17.26 -22.35
C SER A 45 -5.49 -16.31 -23.54
N LEU A 46 -5.98 -15.07 -23.40
CA LEU A 46 -5.84 -14.06 -24.45
C LEU A 46 -4.37 -13.77 -24.79
N ALA A 47 -3.50 -13.76 -23.78
CA ALA A 47 -2.07 -13.55 -23.96
C ALA A 47 -1.45 -14.62 -24.87
N SER A 48 -1.73 -15.90 -24.60
CA SER A 48 -1.26 -17.01 -25.44
C SER A 48 -1.76 -16.90 -26.89
N ILE A 49 -3.04 -16.55 -27.11
CA ILE A 49 -3.57 -16.37 -28.46
C ILE A 49 -2.87 -15.22 -29.21
N LEU A 50 -2.58 -14.13 -28.50
CA LEU A 50 -1.88 -12.97 -29.07
C LEU A 50 -0.40 -13.28 -29.33
N ASP A 51 0.24 -14.09 -28.50
CA ASP A 51 1.60 -14.54 -28.71
C ASP A 51 1.69 -15.53 -29.88
N ASP A 52 0.76 -16.48 -30.02
CA ASP A 52 0.66 -17.35 -31.20
C ASP A 52 0.46 -16.56 -32.51
N LEU A 53 -0.27 -15.44 -32.46
CA LEU A 53 -0.42 -14.54 -33.60
C LEU A 53 0.89 -13.82 -33.94
N ARG A 54 1.65 -13.38 -32.92
CA ARG A 54 2.96 -12.76 -33.09
C ARG A 54 3.98 -13.76 -33.63
N GLU A 55 4.01 -14.98 -33.11
CA GLU A 55 4.93 -16.03 -33.55
C GLU A 55 4.68 -16.43 -35.01
N ARG A 56 3.40 -16.59 -35.41
CA ARG A 56 3.03 -16.83 -36.81
C ARG A 56 3.47 -15.72 -37.76
N ALA A 57 3.58 -14.49 -37.28
CA ALA A 57 4.11 -13.38 -38.06
C ALA A 57 5.63 -13.46 -38.29
N THR A 58 6.35 -14.13 -37.39
CA THR A 58 7.81 -14.19 -37.37
C THR A 58 8.41 -15.48 -37.95
N ALA A 59 7.57 -16.44 -38.34
CA ALA A 59 8.01 -17.73 -38.87
C ALA A 59 8.76 -17.60 -40.22
N PRO A 60 9.84 -18.39 -40.48
CA PRO A 60 10.62 -18.32 -41.71
C PRO A 60 9.78 -18.65 -42.94
N VAL A 61 9.80 -17.76 -43.94
CA VAL A 61 8.94 -17.89 -45.12
C VAL A 61 9.66 -18.65 -46.25
N PRO A 62 9.00 -19.58 -46.96
CA PRO A 62 9.52 -20.14 -48.21
C PRO A 62 9.70 -19.03 -49.26
N ALA A 63 10.78 -19.10 -50.04
CA ALA A 63 11.13 -18.09 -51.04
C ALA A 63 9.95 -17.80 -52.00
N GLY A 64 9.36 -16.61 -51.88
CA GLY A 64 8.30 -16.11 -52.77
C GLY A 64 7.01 -15.64 -52.09
N SER A 65 6.81 -15.90 -50.79
CA SER A 65 5.67 -15.38 -50.03
C SER A 65 6.06 -14.16 -49.18
N ARG A 66 5.23 -13.11 -49.21
CA ARG A 66 5.28 -12.01 -48.23
C ARG A 66 4.15 -12.23 -47.23
N HIS A 67 4.43 -12.72 -46.04
CA HIS A 67 3.51 -12.47 -44.93
C HIS A 67 3.73 -11.04 -44.44
N ALA A 68 2.65 -10.23 -44.48
CA ALA A 68 2.62 -8.97 -43.77
C ALA A 68 2.50 -9.26 -42.27
N ALA A 69 3.21 -8.50 -41.43
CA ALA A 69 2.98 -8.53 -39.99
C ALA A 69 1.48 -8.34 -39.69
N PRO A 70 0.91 -9.04 -38.70
CA PRO A 70 -0.50 -8.95 -38.36
C PRO A 70 -0.85 -7.48 -38.17
N SER A 71 -1.80 -7.02 -38.98
CA SER A 71 -2.23 -5.63 -38.91
C SER A 71 -2.92 -5.40 -37.58
N GLN A 72 -2.98 -4.15 -37.13
CA GLN A 72 -3.74 -3.79 -35.93
C GLN A 72 -5.22 -4.21 -36.02
N ARG A 73 -5.76 -4.36 -37.23
CA ARG A 73 -7.09 -4.90 -37.48
C ARG A 73 -7.20 -6.39 -37.19
N ASP A 74 -6.17 -7.18 -37.49
CA ASP A 74 -6.14 -8.63 -37.23
C ASP A 74 -6.10 -8.89 -35.72
N ILE A 75 -5.24 -8.16 -35.01
CA ILE A 75 -5.16 -8.19 -33.53
C ILE A 75 -6.51 -7.81 -32.91
N THR A 76 -7.11 -6.72 -33.38
CA THR A 76 -8.42 -6.26 -32.86
C THR A 76 -9.52 -7.29 -33.13
N SER A 77 -9.53 -7.88 -34.33
CA SER A 77 -10.51 -8.90 -34.71
C SER A 77 -10.39 -10.15 -33.84
N GLU A 78 -9.15 -10.58 -33.53
CA GLU A 78 -8.92 -11.72 -32.67
C GLU A 78 -9.33 -11.45 -31.22
N ILE A 79 -9.02 -10.26 -30.68
CA ILE A 79 -9.50 -9.84 -29.35
C ILE A 79 -11.03 -9.88 -29.31
N LEU A 80 -11.71 -9.35 -30.33
CA LEU A 80 -13.18 -9.37 -30.38
C LEU A 80 -13.74 -10.80 -30.46
N ARG A 81 -13.07 -11.68 -31.23
CA ARG A 81 -13.43 -13.10 -31.33
C ARG A 81 -13.29 -13.81 -29.99
N TYR A 82 -12.17 -13.61 -29.29
CA TYR A 82 -11.93 -14.14 -27.96
C TYR A 82 -12.99 -13.67 -26.96
N ARG A 83 -13.26 -12.36 -26.94
CA ARG A 83 -14.30 -11.78 -26.07
C ARG A 83 -15.66 -12.40 -26.31
N SER A 84 -16.03 -12.60 -27.57
CA SER A 84 -17.34 -13.14 -27.93
C SER A 84 -17.48 -14.63 -27.63
N ASN A 85 -16.44 -15.40 -27.89
CA ASN A 85 -16.51 -16.87 -27.85
C ASN A 85 -16.05 -17.47 -26.52
N VAL A 86 -15.22 -16.76 -25.76
CA VAL A 86 -14.61 -17.25 -24.51
C VAL A 86 -15.09 -16.41 -23.33
N GLU A 87 -14.80 -15.11 -23.31
CA GLU A 87 -15.09 -14.26 -22.13
C GLU A 87 -16.58 -14.14 -21.86
N ARG A 88 -17.42 -13.82 -22.86
CA ARG A 88 -18.87 -13.60 -22.66
C ARG A 88 -19.60 -14.83 -22.14
N PRO A 89 -19.49 -16.03 -22.74
CA PRO A 89 -20.13 -17.23 -22.20
C PRO A 89 -19.64 -17.56 -20.79
N THR A 90 -18.33 -17.43 -20.56
CA THR A 90 -17.72 -17.73 -19.26
C THR A 90 -18.17 -16.75 -18.18
N THR A 91 -18.31 -15.47 -18.52
CA THR A 91 -18.86 -14.43 -17.64
C THR A 91 -20.28 -14.77 -17.20
N ALA A 92 -21.13 -15.27 -18.10
CA ALA A 92 -22.49 -15.66 -17.76
C ALA A 92 -22.51 -16.81 -16.73
N ILE A 93 -21.65 -17.81 -16.92
CA ILE A 93 -21.53 -18.94 -16.00
C ILE A 93 -20.95 -18.50 -14.64
N LEU A 94 -19.93 -17.64 -14.65
CA LEU A 94 -19.35 -17.09 -13.42
C LEU A 94 -20.39 -16.30 -12.62
N ARG A 95 -21.26 -15.53 -13.29
CA ARG A 95 -22.38 -14.84 -12.64
C ARG A 95 -23.34 -15.78 -11.95
N GLU A 96 -23.75 -16.86 -12.61
CA GLU A 96 -24.62 -17.88 -12.01
C GLU A 96 -23.96 -18.53 -10.80
N TYR A 97 -22.66 -18.85 -10.91
CA TYR A 97 -21.89 -19.41 -9.80
C TYR A 97 -21.85 -18.47 -8.59
N LYS A 98 -21.59 -17.17 -8.80
CA LYS A 98 -21.57 -16.15 -7.74
C LYS A 98 -22.95 -15.86 -7.15
N ALA A 99 -24.00 -15.97 -7.94
CA ALA A 99 -25.37 -15.87 -7.43
C ALA A 99 -25.70 -17.04 -6.48
N ALA A 100 -25.17 -18.24 -6.75
CA ALA A 100 -25.31 -19.40 -5.86
C ALA A 100 -24.37 -19.35 -4.63
N HIS A 101 -23.24 -18.64 -4.74
CA HIS A 101 -22.22 -18.52 -3.69
C HIS A 101 -21.97 -17.03 -3.36
N PRO A 102 -22.88 -16.38 -2.63
CA PRO A 102 -22.75 -14.96 -2.31
C PRO A 102 -21.50 -14.72 -1.46
N SER A 103 -20.91 -13.52 -1.62
CA SER A 103 -19.75 -13.09 -0.84
C SER A 103 -20.02 -13.18 0.66
N ALA A 104 -19.04 -13.73 1.39
CA ALA A 104 -19.03 -13.72 2.85
C ALA A 104 -18.61 -12.36 3.43
N VAL A 105 -18.10 -11.46 2.59
CA VAL A 105 -17.58 -10.15 2.99
C VAL A 105 -18.72 -9.14 2.96
N ARG A 106 -18.94 -8.46 4.08
CA ARG A 106 -19.96 -7.41 4.14
C ARG A 106 -19.47 -6.20 3.35
N LYS A 107 -20.32 -5.64 2.49
CA LYS A 107 -19.96 -4.51 1.61
C LYS A 107 -20.80 -3.29 1.96
N VAL A 108 -20.15 -2.16 2.20
CA VAL A 108 -20.80 -0.89 2.58
C VAL A 108 -20.29 0.22 1.69
N ALA A 109 -21.15 0.76 0.84
CA ALA A 109 -20.86 1.95 0.04
C ALA A 109 -21.53 3.16 0.67
N LEU A 110 -20.71 4.18 1.00
CA LEU A 110 -21.19 5.39 1.67
C LEU A 110 -21.41 6.55 0.67
N GLY A 111 -21.41 6.26 -0.64
CA GLY A 111 -21.78 7.18 -1.71
C GLY A 111 -21.69 6.59 -3.14
N GLY A 112 -22.40 7.22 -4.09
CA GLY A 112 -22.12 7.15 -5.54
C GLY A 112 -22.20 5.79 -6.26
N ARG A 113 -21.55 5.74 -7.45
CA ARG A 113 -21.34 4.53 -8.28
C ARG A 113 -20.32 3.54 -7.70
N ASP A 114 -19.80 3.83 -6.51
CA ASP A 114 -18.74 3.06 -5.85
C ASP A 114 -19.26 1.69 -5.36
N ALA A 115 -20.58 1.58 -5.13
CA ALA A 115 -21.24 0.33 -4.76
C ALA A 115 -21.07 -0.77 -5.81
N GLU A 116 -21.17 -0.43 -7.10
CA GLU A 116 -20.98 -1.40 -8.20
C GLU A 116 -19.55 -1.95 -8.20
N VAL A 117 -18.56 -1.06 -8.07
CA VAL A 117 -17.15 -1.46 -7.98
C VAL A 117 -16.92 -2.33 -6.75
N LEU A 118 -17.45 -1.93 -5.59
CA LEU A 118 -17.31 -2.68 -4.35
C LEU A 118 -17.90 -4.09 -4.45
N THR A 119 -19.08 -4.25 -5.08
CA THR A 119 -19.73 -5.56 -5.24
C THR A 119 -18.91 -6.56 -6.06
N ALA A 120 -18.03 -6.08 -6.93
CA ALA A 120 -17.16 -6.88 -7.76
C ALA A 120 -15.76 -7.09 -7.17
N LEU A 121 -15.48 -6.59 -5.96
CA LEU A 121 -14.22 -6.82 -5.25
C LEU A 121 -14.40 -7.88 -4.16
N GLU A 122 -13.47 -8.83 -4.09
CA GLU A 122 -13.34 -9.78 -2.99
C GLU A 122 -11.89 -9.77 -2.46
N PRO A 123 -11.67 -9.63 -1.13
CA PRO A 123 -10.36 -9.80 -0.54
C PRO A 123 -9.97 -11.27 -0.53
N ASP A 124 -8.75 -11.57 -0.98
CA ASP A 124 -8.15 -12.89 -0.93
C ASP A 124 -7.02 -12.89 0.10
N LEU A 125 -7.24 -13.69 1.15
CA LEU A 125 -6.37 -13.86 2.31
C LEU A 125 -5.66 -15.23 2.29
N SER A 126 -5.66 -15.95 1.17
CA SER A 126 -4.99 -17.25 1.05
C SER A 126 -3.47 -17.15 1.26
N GLY A 127 -2.87 -15.99 1.00
CA GLY A 127 -1.46 -15.70 1.17
C GLY A 127 -1.03 -15.31 2.59
N LEU A 128 -1.88 -15.45 3.61
CA LEU A 128 -1.53 -15.10 4.99
C LEU A 128 -0.58 -16.13 5.62
N SER A 129 0.46 -15.62 6.26
CA SER A 129 1.47 -16.40 6.99
C SER A 129 1.84 -15.71 8.30
N GLU A 130 2.24 -16.48 9.31
CA GLU A 130 2.68 -15.92 10.58
C GLU A 130 4.02 -15.19 10.44
N ALA A 131 4.17 -14.05 11.13
CA ALA A 131 5.45 -13.35 11.19
C ALA A 131 6.56 -14.30 11.73
N PRO A 132 7.77 -14.26 11.16
CA PRO A 132 8.33 -13.23 10.29
C PRO A 132 8.09 -13.42 8.79
N ALA A 133 7.31 -14.43 8.38
CA ALA A 133 7.01 -14.61 6.96
C ALA A 133 6.16 -13.44 6.43
N VAL A 134 6.44 -13.05 5.18
CA VAL A 134 5.68 -11.99 4.50
C VAL A 134 4.39 -12.58 3.95
N SER A 135 3.28 -12.04 4.42
CA SER A 135 1.93 -12.29 3.94
C SER A 135 1.62 -11.43 2.71
N SER A 136 0.76 -11.94 1.83
CA SER A 136 0.16 -11.17 0.74
C SER A 136 -1.35 -11.05 0.92
N LEU A 137 -1.88 -9.89 0.52
CA LEU A 137 -3.31 -9.65 0.35
C LEU A 137 -3.52 -9.39 -1.13
N ALA A 138 -4.49 -10.06 -1.75
CA ALA A 138 -4.93 -9.75 -3.11
C ALA A 138 -6.38 -9.28 -3.12
N LEU A 139 -6.77 -8.56 -4.17
CA LEU A 139 -8.18 -8.23 -4.43
C LEU A 139 -8.60 -8.94 -5.72
N ARG A 140 -9.55 -9.86 -5.60
CA ARG A 140 -10.17 -10.51 -6.75
C ARG A 140 -11.21 -9.57 -7.34
N VAL A 141 -11.16 -9.40 -8.65
CA VAL A 141 -11.99 -8.48 -9.41
C VAL A 141 -12.86 -9.28 -10.37
N SER A 142 -14.16 -9.09 -10.24
CA SER A 142 -15.14 -9.79 -11.04
C SER A 142 -15.39 -9.09 -12.38
N PRO A 143 -15.77 -9.84 -13.43
CA PRO A 143 -15.98 -9.29 -14.78
C PRO A 143 -17.19 -8.35 -14.87
N GLU A 144 -18.00 -8.23 -13.81
CA GLU A 144 -19.05 -7.21 -13.72
C GLU A 144 -18.51 -5.79 -13.64
N LEU A 145 -17.22 -5.59 -13.30
CA LEU A 145 -16.56 -4.34 -13.65
C LEU A 145 -16.60 -4.23 -15.17
N SER A 146 -17.53 -3.41 -15.68
CA SER A 146 -17.57 -3.00 -17.08
C SER A 146 -16.14 -2.73 -17.58
N ALA A 147 -15.82 -3.06 -18.82
CA ALA A 147 -14.50 -2.75 -19.39
C ALA A 147 -14.11 -1.28 -19.13
N ASP A 148 -15.07 -0.35 -19.14
CA ASP A 148 -14.85 1.05 -18.77
C ASP A 148 -14.55 1.27 -17.28
N ALA A 149 -15.16 0.50 -16.38
CA ALA A 149 -14.91 0.52 -14.95
C ALA A 149 -13.55 -0.09 -14.59
N ALA A 150 -13.15 -1.19 -15.24
CA ALA A 150 -11.81 -1.78 -15.09
C ALA A 150 -10.70 -0.80 -15.53
N HIS A 151 -10.92 -0.02 -16.60
CA HIS A 151 -9.98 1.02 -17.01
C HIS A 151 -10.02 2.27 -16.11
N LYS A 152 -11.17 2.59 -15.48
CA LYS A 152 -11.33 3.75 -14.59
C LYS A 152 -10.96 3.49 -13.14
N TYR A 153 -11.05 2.25 -12.67
CA TYR A 153 -10.84 1.84 -11.28
C TYR A 153 -9.76 0.77 -11.13
N GLY A 154 -9.17 0.30 -12.23
CA GLY A 154 -7.93 -0.46 -12.23
C GLY A 154 -6.81 0.40 -11.65
N GLY A 155 -6.27 -0.02 -10.52
CA GLY A 155 -5.32 0.75 -9.74
C GLY A 155 -5.57 0.51 -8.27
N GLY A 156 -5.22 -0.68 -7.82
CA GLY A 156 -5.29 -1.09 -6.42
C GLY A 156 -3.92 -1.58 -5.96
N ASP A 157 -2.83 -1.01 -6.46
CA ASP A 157 -1.55 -1.70 -6.41
C ASP A 157 -0.86 -1.62 -5.05
N PHE A 158 -1.30 -0.71 -4.16
CA PHE A 158 -0.61 -0.43 -2.90
C PHE A 158 -1.53 -0.07 -1.73
N LEU A 159 -1.20 -0.61 -0.55
CA LEU A 159 -1.73 -0.16 0.73
C LEU A 159 -1.29 1.27 1.03
N ALA A 160 -2.29 2.12 1.29
CA ALA A 160 -2.11 3.51 1.65
C ALA A 160 -1.76 3.66 3.14
N GLY A 161 -2.38 2.85 4.00
CA GLY A 161 -2.11 2.82 5.44
C GLY A 161 -2.79 1.63 6.12
N ALA A 162 -2.39 1.36 7.37
CA ALA A 162 -2.98 0.30 8.18
C ALA A 162 -2.90 0.62 9.68
N HIS A 163 -3.89 0.14 10.44
CA HIS A 163 -3.84 0.11 11.90
C HIS A 163 -4.65 -1.05 12.47
N HIS A 164 -4.00 -1.90 13.26
CA HIS A 164 -4.59 -3.16 13.74
C HIS A 164 -5.18 -3.99 12.58
N ASN A 165 -6.48 -4.25 12.61
CA ASN A 165 -7.24 -5.02 11.64
C ASN A 165 -7.83 -4.17 10.49
N ILE A 166 -7.50 -2.87 10.42
CA ILE A 166 -8.02 -1.95 9.40
C ILE A 166 -6.93 -1.66 8.37
N LEU A 167 -7.25 -1.87 7.09
CA LEU A 167 -6.43 -1.53 5.94
C LEU A 167 -7.09 -0.42 5.14
N ALA A 168 -6.31 0.52 4.63
CA ALA A 168 -6.76 1.59 3.75
C ALA A 168 -6.01 1.55 2.42
N MET A 169 -6.74 1.72 1.33
CA MET A 169 -6.23 1.71 -0.04
C MET A 169 -6.91 2.78 -0.89
N TYR A 170 -6.24 3.22 -1.95
CA TYR A 170 -6.88 3.98 -3.01
C TYR A 170 -7.33 3.02 -4.11
N VAL A 171 -8.56 3.18 -4.59
CA VAL A 171 -9.08 2.46 -5.75
C VAL A 171 -9.11 3.40 -6.94
N GLY A 172 -8.52 2.96 -8.05
CA GLY A 172 -8.40 3.72 -9.29
C GLY A 172 -7.31 4.79 -9.27
N PRO A 173 -7.31 5.69 -10.27
CA PRO A 173 -6.32 6.77 -10.39
C PRO A 173 -6.55 7.91 -9.40
N TYR A 174 -7.48 7.77 -8.46
CA TYR A 174 -7.78 8.77 -7.45
C TYR A 174 -6.59 8.99 -6.52
N ARG A 175 -6.24 10.26 -6.32
CA ARG A 175 -5.33 10.73 -5.28
C ARG A 175 -5.90 12.03 -4.69
N PRO A 176 -5.62 12.36 -3.42
CA PRO A 176 -6.13 13.57 -2.79
C PRO A 176 -5.87 14.84 -3.63
N GLY A 177 -6.91 15.65 -3.84
CA GLY A 177 -6.84 16.87 -4.66
C GLY A 177 -6.90 16.67 -6.18
N MET A 178 -6.76 15.44 -6.69
CA MET A 178 -6.83 15.14 -8.12
C MET A 178 -8.29 14.92 -8.57
N PRO A 179 -8.66 15.33 -9.80
CA PRO A 179 -10.03 15.18 -10.32
C PRO A 179 -10.36 13.74 -10.77
N SER A 180 -9.37 12.86 -10.76
CA SER A 180 -9.47 11.46 -11.19
C SER A 180 -10.57 10.69 -10.46
N PRO A 181 -11.28 9.78 -11.15
CA PRO A 181 -12.27 8.90 -10.50
C PRO A 181 -11.59 7.92 -9.54
N GLY A 182 -12.36 7.40 -8.59
CA GLY A 182 -11.89 6.47 -7.57
C GLY A 182 -12.40 6.83 -6.18
N PHE A 183 -12.01 6.06 -5.18
CA PHE A 183 -12.44 6.21 -3.80
C PHE A 183 -11.42 5.57 -2.86
N TYR A 184 -11.64 5.70 -1.55
CA TYR A 184 -10.87 5.01 -0.52
C TYR A 184 -11.54 3.67 -0.21
N LEU A 185 -10.80 2.57 -0.36
CA LEU A 185 -11.26 1.25 0.07
C LEU A 185 -10.71 0.96 1.46
N ILE A 186 -11.61 0.66 2.38
CA ILE A 186 -11.28 0.23 3.74
C ILE A 186 -11.63 -1.24 3.87
N TYR A 187 -10.66 -2.06 4.28
CA TYR A 187 -10.92 -3.44 4.68
C TYR A 187 -10.76 -3.56 6.20
N ASP A 188 -11.85 -3.94 6.87
CA ASP A 188 -11.84 -4.35 8.27
C ASP A 188 -11.85 -5.87 8.33
N ALA A 189 -10.67 -6.45 8.63
CA ALA A 189 -10.48 -7.89 8.73
C ALA A 189 -11.22 -8.50 9.93
N TRP A 190 -11.46 -7.73 11.00
CA TRP A 190 -12.19 -8.20 12.18
C TRP A 190 -13.68 -8.37 11.87
N ALA A 191 -14.28 -7.38 11.21
CA ALA A 191 -15.69 -7.42 10.84
C ALA A 191 -15.96 -8.12 9.49
N ASN A 192 -14.91 -8.58 8.82
CA ASN A 192 -14.93 -9.05 7.43
C ASN A 192 -15.73 -8.09 6.52
N LEU A 193 -15.36 -6.81 6.56
CA LEU A 193 -16.10 -5.70 5.96
C LEU A 193 -15.23 -4.94 4.97
N LEU A 194 -15.74 -4.74 3.76
CA LEU A 194 -15.24 -3.76 2.81
C LEU A 194 -16.13 -2.52 2.80
N ALA A 195 -15.53 -1.34 2.98
CA ALA A 195 -16.21 -0.07 2.91
C ALA A 195 -15.60 0.84 1.84
N ALA A 196 -16.45 1.44 1.02
CA ALA A 196 -16.06 2.49 0.08
C ALA A 196 -16.32 3.87 0.71
N VAL A 197 -15.25 4.62 0.95
CA VAL A 197 -15.28 5.98 1.47
C VAL A 197 -15.06 6.96 0.30
N PRO A 198 -15.96 7.94 0.09
CA PRO A 198 -15.92 8.83 -1.07
C PRO A 198 -14.69 9.75 -1.06
N GLN A 199 -14.38 10.30 -2.22
CA GLN A 199 -13.32 11.29 -2.39
C GLN A 199 -13.49 12.52 -1.48
N LEU A 200 -12.36 13.17 -1.18
CA LEU A 200 -12.35 14.49 -0.53
C LEU A 200 -13.24 15.51 -1.29
N PRO A 201 -13.94 16.41 -0.59
CA PRO A 201 -14.82 17.40 -1.21
C PRO A 201 -14.08 18.32 -2.19
N ARG A 202 -14.44 18.26 -3.47
CA ARG A 202 -13.82 19.05 -4.55
C ARG A 202 -14.07 20.55 -4.45
N SER A 203 -15.09 20.97 -3.70
CA SER A 203 -15.43 22.38 -3.50
C SER A 203 -14.43 23.11 -2.61
N SER A 204 -13.71 22.39 -1.72
CA SER A 204 -12.73 23.00 -0.81
C SER A 204 -11.30 22.54 -1.07
N ILE A 205 -11.11 21.34 -1.64
CA ILE A 205 -9.79 20.76 -1.86
C ILE A 205 -9.58 20.52 -3.37
N SER A 206 -8.48 21.08 -3.89
CA SER A 206 -8.06 20.93 -5.27
C SER A 206 -6.54 20.87 -5.37
N TRP A 207 -6.01 20.24 -6.40
CA TRP A 207 -4.57 20.20 -6.68
C TRP A 207 -3.92 21.59 -6.89
N PHE A 208 -4.72 22.61 -7.18
CA PHE A 208 -4.23 23.99 -7.28
C PHE A 208 -4.03 24.65 -5.91
N SER A 209 -4.92 24.36 -4.96
CA SER A 209 -4.90 24.97 -3.62
C SER A 209 -4.17 24.13 -2.58
N HIS A 210 -4.06 22.83 -2.82
CA HIS A 210 -3.51 21.86 -1.88
C HIS A 210 -2.58 20.88 -2.57
N ARG A 211 -1.64 20.35 -1.79
CA ARG A 211 -0.77 19.24 -2.16
C ARG A 211 -0.82 18.20 -1.04
N ALA A 212 -1.01 16.92 -1.38
CA ALA A 212 -0.89 15.84 -0.40
C ALA A 212 0.50 15.88 0.24
N ILE A 213 0.57 15.71 1.57
CA ILE A 213 1.86 15.78 2.28
C ILE A 213 2.81 14.65 1.87
N GLY A 214 2.33 13.59 1.23
CA GLY A 214 3.16 12.52 0.73
C GLY A 214 2.35 11.31 0.29
N SER A 215 2.94 10.14 0.45
CA SER A 215 2.38 8.87 0.03
C SER A 215 1.56 8.22 1.15
N GLY A 216 0.26 8.05 0.90
CA GLY A 216 -0.61 7.22 1.72
C GLY A 216 -1.60 8.01 2.58
N ALA A 217 -2.74 7.35 2.84
CA ALA A 217 -3.76 7.81 3.76
C ALA A 217 -3.48 7.23 5.14
N ALA A 218 -3.67 8.03 6.17
CA ALA A 218 -3.55 7.56 7.54
C ALA A 218 -4.84 6.84 7.95
N VAL A 219 -4.72 5.74 8.68
CA VAL A 219 -5.88 5.09 9.31
C VAL A 219 -5.59 4.81 10.77
N LEU A 220 -6.57 5.08 11.63
CA LEU A 220 -6.49 4.90 13.06
C LEU A 220 -7.75 4.19 13.53
N ARG A 221 -7.64 2.91 13.89
CA ARG A 221 -8.65 2.27 14.74
C ARG A 221 -8.63 2.90 16.14
N HIS A 222 -9.75 3.52 16.54
CA HIS A 222 -9.84 4.28 17.80
C HIS A 222 -10.82 3.68 18.81
N ALA A 223 -11.76 2.83 18.39
CA ALA A 223 -12.55 2.02 19.32
C ALA A 223 -12.83 0.62 18.74
N PRO A 224 -12.57 -0.47 19.51
CA PRO A 224 -13.04 -1.79 19.14
C PRO A 224 -14.58 -1.85 19.08
N PRO A 225 -15.17 -2.68 18.19
CA PRO A 225 -14.48 -3.60 17.28
C PRO A 225 -14.01 -2.98 15.96
N SER A 226 -14.65 -1.92 15.46
CA SER A 226 -14.53 -1.52 14.05
C SER A 226 -14.49 0.00 13.83
N ASP A 227 -14.39 0.81 14.89
CA ASP A 227 -14.41 2.26 14.73
C ASP A 227 -13.03 2.75 14.30
N TYR A 228 -13.01 3.49 13.20
CA TYR A 228 -11.80 3.99 12.59
C TYR A 228 -11.94 5.43 12.12
N ILE A 229 -10.80 6.12 12.12
CA ILE A 229 -10.59 7.40 11.47
C ILE A 229 -9.70 7.16 10.26
N LEU A 230 -10.17 7.56 9.09
CA LEU A 230 -9.34 7.73 7.90
C LEU A 230 -8.96 9.20 7.83
N ALA A 231 -7.68 9.51 7.63
CA ALA A 231 -7.19 10.87 7.59
C ALA A 231 -6.23 11.13 6.43
N GLU A 232 -6.32 12.34 5.89
CA GLU A 232 -5.49 12.88 4.83
C GLU A 232 -4.96 14.24 5.27
N LEU A 233 -3.66 14.44 5.14
CA LEU A 233 -3.02 15.69 5.49
C LEU A 233 -2.51 16.36 4.21
N LEU A 234 -3.02 17.57 3.93
CA LEU A 234 -2.69 18.30 2.72
C LEU A 234 -2.11 19.67 3.05
N THR A 235 -0.91 19.97 2.58
CA THR A 235 -0.32 21.31 2.67
C THR A 235 -1.02 22.27 1.72
N ARG A 236 -1.25 23.51 2.14
CA ARG A 236 -1.80 24.58 1.30
C ARG A 236 -0.70 25.17 0.42
N ASN A 237 -1.07 25.48 -0.80
CA ASN A 237 -0.20 26.17 -1.73
C ASN A 237 -0.26 27.68 -1.51
N ASP A 238 0.88 28.36 -1.60
CA ASP A 238 0.95 29.82 -1.67
C ASP A 238 0.54 30.35 -3.05
N SER A 239 0.60 31.66 -3.24
CA SER A 239 0.28 32.31 -4.53
C SER A 239 1.18 31.89 -5.70
N ARG A 240 2.32 31.24 -5.43
CA ARG A 240 3.25 30.71 -6.44
C ARG A 240 3.08 29.21 -6.64
N GLY A 241 2.08 28.59 -6.01
CA GLY A 241 1.85 27.15 -6.08
C GLY A 241 2.81 26.31 -5.23
N GLN A 242 3.54 26.91 -4.29
CA GLN A 242 4.48 26.21 -3.42
C GLN A 242 3.80 25.77 -2.12
N PRO A 243 4.06 24.54 -1.63
CA PRO A 243 3.47 24.07 -0.38
C PRO A 243 3.99 24.90 0.81
N THR A 244 3.09 25.18 1.75
CA THR A 244 3.37 25.93 2.98
C THR A 244 3.14 25.05 4.21
N ASN A 245 3.55 25.56 5.37
CA ASN A 245 3.24 24.91 6.65
C ASN A 245 1.76 25.04 7.05
N ASN A 246 0.98 25.88 6.38
CA ASN A 246 -0.47 25.86 6.56
C ASN A 246 -1.01 24.62 5.87
N ALA A 247 -1.81 23.81 6.55
CA ALA A 247 -2.32 22.55 6.04
C ALA A 247 -3.78 22.34 6.44
N THR A 248 -4.44 21.47 5.68
CA THR A 248 -5.80 21.02 5.93
C THR A 248 -5.74 19.54 6.28
N LEU A 249 -6.12 19.19 7.50
CA LEU A 249 -6.34 17.82 7.90
C LEU A 249 -7.79 17.44 7.60
N CYS A 250 -7.97 16.45 6.73
CA CYS A 250 -9.26 15.89 6.39
C CYS A 250 -9.45 14.58 7.12
N MET A 251 -10.55 14.44 7.85
CA MET A 251 -10.84 13.25 8.64
C MET A 251 -12.20 12.70 8.27
N TRP A 252 -12.28 11.38 8.20
CA TRP A 252 -13.51 10.62 8.03
C TRP A 252 -13.65 9.65 9.18
N CYS A 253 -14.70 9.82 9.99
CA CYS A 253 -15.02 8.92 11.09
C CYS A 253 -16.03 7.87 10.62
N SER A 254 -15.78 6.60 10.94
CA SER A 254 -16.73 5.52 10.62
C SER A 254 -17.94 5.49 11.56
N SER A 255 -17.84 6.08 12.76
CA SER A 255 -18.90 6.13 13.77
C SER A 255 -19.00 7.51 14.43
N GLY A 256 -20.05 7.71 15.24
CA GLY A 256 -20.29 8.94 16.01
C GLY A 256 -21.22 9.97 15.34
N PRO A 257 -21.48 11.12 15.99
CA PRO A 257 -22.48 12.11 15.56
C PRO A 257 -22.21 12.75 14.19
N ILE A 258 -20.94 12.74 13.78
CA ILE A 258 -20.45 13.32 12.52
C ILE A 258 -19.94 12.25 11.55
N ALA A 259 -20.31 11.00 11.77
CA ALA A 259 -19.91 9.87 10.94
C ALA A 259 -20.27 10.07 9.47
N HIS A 260 -19.51 9.39 8.61
CA HIS A 260 -19.77 9.31 7.17
C HIS A 260 -19.73 10.67 6.44
N ARG A 261 -18.97 11.62 6.99
CA ARG A 261 -18.72 12.93 6.39
C ARG A 261 -17.27 13.30 6.56
N TRP A 262 -16.72 13.98 5.56
CA TRP A 262 -15.39 14.58 5.65
C TRP A 262 -15.43 15.82 6.53
N ILE A 263 -14.61 15.82 7.57
CA ILE A 263 -14.37 16.94 8.46
C ILE A 263 -13.03 17.56 8.09
N GLN A 264 -12.99 18.87 7.94
CA GLN A 264 -11.77 19.59 7.58
C GLN A 264 -11.36 20.47 8.77
N LYS A 265 -10.10 20.33 9.20
CA LYS A 265 -9.48 21.18 10.21
C LYS A 265 -8.26 21.86 9.60
N GLU A 266 -8.23 23.17 9.70
CA GLU A 266 -7.06 23.97 9.32
C GLU A 266 -6.03 23.92 10.45
N VAL A 267 -4.79 23.62 10.09
CA VAL A 267 -3.70 23.42 11.04
C VAL A 267 -2.42 24.08 10.52
N VAL A 268 -1.55 24.48 11.43
CA VAL A 268 -0.20 24.96 11.09
C VAL A 268 0.79 23.92 11.55
N LEU A 269 1.53 23.36 10.60
CA LEU A 269 2.48 22.30 10.86
C LEU A 269 3.78 22.88 11.42
N PRO A 270 4.35 22.30 12.49
CA PRO A 270 5.62 22.71 13.08
C PRO A 270 6.82 22.19 12.25
N LEU A 271 6.71 22.21 10.93
CA LEU A 271 7.76 21.75 10.04
C LEU A 271 8.85 22.83 9.95
N PRO A 272 10.14 22.43 9.88
CA PRO A 272 11.21 23.38 9.64
C PRO A 272 10.93 24.18 8.36
N THR A 273 11.02 25.51 8.44
CA THR A 273 10.96 26.36 7.24
C THR A 273 12.07 25.93 6.28
N ALA A 274 11.72 25.77 5.01
CA ALA A 274 12.63 25.30 3.96
C ALA A 274 13.90 26.18 3.92
N HIS A 275 14.95 25.74 4.59
CA HIS A 275 16.30 26.23 4.35
C HIS A 275 16.76 25.60 3.03
N GLU A 276 16.32 26.21 1.93
CA GLU A 276 16.84 26.15 0.56
C GLU A 276 17.05 24.78 -0.12
N ALA A 277 16.65 23.64 0.46
CA ALA A 277 16.94 22.34 -0.16
C ALA A 277 15.80 21.31 -0.14
N HIS A 278 15.03 21.17 0.93
CA HIS A 278 14.09 20.04 1.08
C HIS A 278 12.74 20.46 1.66
N ILE A 279 11.67 20.08 0.95
CA ILE A 279 10.28 20.14 1.41
C ILE A 279 9.97 18.80 2.07
N PHE A 280 9.29 18.83 3.23
CA PHE A 280 8.82 17.63 3.90
C PHE A 280 7.83 16.87 3.00
N ILE A 281 8.13 15.59 2.73
CA ILE A 281 7.23 14.67 2.02
C ILE A 281 7.16 13.39 2.84
N ALA A 282 5.96 13.00 3.24
CA ALA A 282 5.75 11.76 3.96
C ALA A 282 5.96 10.56 3.02
N ASP A 283 6.99 9.74 3.26
CA ASP A 283 7.23 8.50 2.54
C ASP A 283 6.36 7.35 3.10
N THR A 284 6.01 7.45 4.39
CA THR A 284 5.12 6.50 5.05
C THR A 284 4.30 7.14 6.15
N VAL A 285 3.19 6.48 6.49
CA VAL A 285 2.22 6.94 7.48
C VAL A 285 1.78 5.75 8.32
N PHE A 286 1.73 5.92 9.64
CA PHE A 286 1.26 4.88 10.56
C PHE A 286 0.67 5.48 11.83
N ALA A 287 -0.18 4.71 12.51
CA ALA A 287 -0.72 5.06 13.80
C ALA A 287 0.25 4.70 14.93
N VAL A 288 0.18 5.46 16.02
CA VAL A 288 0.90 5.18 17.26
C VAL A 288 -0.10 5.14 18.41
N GLY A 289 -0.16 4.00 19.08
CA GLY A 289 -1.19 3.75 20.07
C GLY A 289 -2.59 3.82 19.47
N ASN A 290 -3.55 4.32 20.25
CA ASN A 290 -4.97 4.32 19.87
C ASN A 290 -5.49 5.71 19.48
N THR A 291 -4.63 6.74 19.55
CA THR A 291 -5.05 8.14 19.39
C THR A 291 -4.17 8.91 18.43
N SER A 292 -2.91 8.52 18.22
CA SER A 292 -1.95 9.33 17.46
C SER A 292 -1.75 8.82 16.03
N LEU A 293 -1.44 9.75 15.12
CA LEU A 293 -1.03 9.46 13.75
C LEU A 293 0.33 10.09 13.46
N CYS A 294 1.16 9.39 12.69
CA CYS A 294 2.49 9.85 12.30
C CYS A 294 2.64 9.84 10.78
N TRP A 295 3.12 10.98 10.25
CA TRP A 295 3.62 11.12 8.88
C TRP A 295 5.14 11.19 8.94
N VAL A 296 5.82 10.33 8.20
CA VAL A 296 7.28 10.24 8.27
C VAL A 296 7.91 10.56 6.93
N ASP A 297 8.77 11.56 6.94
CA ASP A 297 9.76 11.81 5.90
C ASP A 297 11.06 11.11 6.33
N LEU A 298 11.47 10.09 5.59
CA LEU A 298 12.66 9.28 5.86
C LEU A 298 13.98 10.05 5.68
N LEU A 299 13.94 11.30 5.22
CA LEU A 299 15.08 12.21 5.13
C LEU A 299 15.07 13.29 6.21
N MET A 300 13.89 13.76 6.63
CA MET A 300 13.74 14.89 7.54
C MET A 300 13.37 14.50 8.97
N GLY A 301 12.31 13.73 9.16
CA GLY A 301 11.72 13.57 10.48
C GLY A 301 10.31 12.99 10.50
N ILE A 302 9.76 12.94 11.70
CA ILE A 302 8.42 12.44 12.00
C ILE A 302 7.56 13.64 12.39
N LEU A 303 6.44 13.82 11.70
CA LEU A 303 5.36 14.70 12.08
C LEU A 303 4.28 13.87 12.78
N ILE A 304 4.01 14.16 14.06
CA ILE A 304 3.05 13.42 14.90
C ILE A 304 1.87 14.33 15.21
N CYS A 305 0.65 13.83 15.02
CA CYS A 305 -0.55 14.35 15.66
C CYS A 305 -0.83 13.51 16.92
N GLU A 306 -0.76 14.13 18.11
CA GLU A 306 -0.74 13.40 19.39
C GLU A 306 -2.09 12.74 19.74
N ASP A 307 -3.20 13.43 19.49
CA ASP A 307 -4.54 12.91 19.75
C ASP A 307 -5.51 13.35 18.65
N MET A 308 -5.85 12.42 17.78
CA MET A 308 -6.82 12.62 16.70
C MET A 308 -8.26 12.78 17.19
N LEU A 309 -8.55 12.38 18.44
CA LEU A 309 -9.86 12.52 19.07
C LEU A 309 -10.02 13.85 19.81
N ALA A 310 -8.91 14.56 20.07
CA ALA A 310 -8.94 15.85 20.73
C ALA A 310 -9.67 16.91 19.88
N PRO A 311 -10.39 17.85 20.53
CA PRO A 311 -11.00 18.97 19.83
C PRO A 311 -9.90 19.82 19.17
N ASP A 312 -8.83 20.11 19.91
CA ASP A 312 -7.68 20.88 19.48
C ASP A 312 -6.52 19.94 19.15
N LEU A 313 -6.15 19.90 17.87
CA LEU A 313 -5.10 19.01 17.40
C LEU A 313 -3.72 19.63 17.64
N VAL A 314 -2.84 18.86 18.28
CA VAL A 314 -1.45 19.25 18.53
C VAL A 314 -0.55 18.45 17.61
N PHE A 315 0.22 19.17 16.80
CA PHE A 315 1.26 18.60 15.96
C PHE A 315 2.63 18.82 16.59
N CYS A 316 3.48 17.80 16.51
CA CYS A 316 4.87 17.84 16.92
C CYS A 316 5.77 17.32 15.80
N PHE A 317 6.88 18.01 15.54
CA PHE A 317 7.91 17.53 14.61
C PHE A 317 9.12 17.02 15.39
N ILE A 318 9.57 15.81 15.06
CA ILE A 318 10.75 15.17 15.65
C ILE A 318 11.75 14.91 14.51
N PRO A 319 12.93 15.55 14.49
CA PRO A 319 13.94 15.31 13.46
C PRO A 319 14.48 13.87 13.55
N LEU A 320 14.93 13.33 12.41
CA LEU A 320 15.65 12.05 12.40
C LEU A 320 17.01 12.17 13.13
N PRO A 321 17.53 11.06 13.69
CA PRO A 321 18.78 11.07 14.46
C PRO A 321 20.03 11.25 13.59
N VAL A 322 19.91 11.09 12.28
CA VAL A 322 21.02 11.18 11.33
C VAL A 322 20.95 12.58 10.68
N PRO A 323 22.05 13.36 10.71
CA PRO A 323 22.10 14.64 10.01
C PRO A 323 21.70 14.44 8.54
N GLN A 324 20.97 15.41 7.99
CA GLN A 324 20.79 15.50 6.54
C GLN A 324 22.20 15.55 5.93
N HIS A 325 22.57 14.52 5.16
CA HIS A 325 23.77 14.64 4.35
C HIS A 325 23.49 15.79 3.38
N THR A 326 24.16 16.92 3.59
CA THR A 326 24.07 18.10 2.73
C THR A 326 24.45 17.81 1.27
N THR A 327 25.00 16.62 1.00
CA THR A 327 25.31 16.08 -0.31
C THR A 327 24.16 15.28 -0.97
N LEU A 328 22.97 15.22 -0.37
CA LEU A 328 21.77 14.57 -0.96
C LEU A 328 21.14 15.33 -2.13
N TYR A 329 21.89 16.23 -2.75
CA TYR A 329 21.72 16.52 -4.17
C TYR A 329 22.66 15.60 -4.96
N PRO A 330 22.30 14.34 -5.24
CA PRO A 330 22.68 13.86 -6.55
C PRO A 330 22.05 14.84 -7.56
N PRO A 331 22.65 15.06 -8.73
CA PRO A 331 22.05 15.90 -9.79
C PRO A 331 20.67 15.41 -10.29
N TYR A 332 20.06 14.42 -9.61
CA TYR A 332 18.88 13.63 -9.99
C TYR A 332 17.70 13.74 -8.98
N GLY A 333 17.77 14.58 -7.93
CA GLY A 333 16.65 14.84 -7.01
C GLY A 333 16.65 14.01 -5.71
N ARG A 334 15.48 13.92 -5.04
CA ARG A 334 15.28 13.30 -3.70
C ARG A 334 15.68 11.82 -3.60
N GLY A 335 15.80 11.12 -4.73
CA GLY A 335 16.00 9.67 -4.76
C GLY A 335 14.79 8.91 -4.21
N ARG A 336 15.02 7.67 -3.76
CA ARG A 336 14.04 6.77 -3.12
C ARG A 336 14.49 6.47 -1.69
N PRO A 337 14.10 7.27 -0.69
CA PRO A 337 14.50 7.07 0.71
C PRO A 337 14.24 5.66 1.25
N GLU A 338 13.19 5.02 0.78
CA GLU A 338 12.78 3.66 1.11
C GLU A 338 13.82 2.58 0.75
N ASP A 339 14.71 2.84 -0.22
CA ASP A 339 15.74 1.87 -0.62
C ASP A 339 16.82 1.67 0.45
N PHE A 340 16.99 2.63 1.36
CA PHE A 340 18.06 2.64 2.34
C PHE A 340 17.62 3.06 3.75
N ARG A 341 16.35 3.44 3.95
CA ARG A 341 15.80 3.83 5.25
C ARG A 341 14.41 3.25 5.44
N SER A 342 14.09 2.92 6.68
CA SER A 342 12.77 2.45 7.05
C SER A 342 12.43 2.85 8.49
N VAL A 343 11.14 2.97 8.75
CA VAL A 343 10.60 3.30 10.07
C VAL A 343 9.42 2.38 10.38
N SER A 344 9.30 1.97 11.63
CA SER A 344 8.16 1.20 12.11
C SER A 344 7.79 1.59 13.53
N CYS A 345 6.54 1.39 13.90
CA CYS A 345 6.08 1.54 15.28
C CYS A 345 5.89 0.15 15.89
N ASN A 346 6.58 -0.13 16.98
CA ASN A 346 6.36 -1.36 17.74
C ASN A 346 5.28 -1.10 18.81
N VAL A 347 4.15 -1.79 18.67
CA VAL A 347 3.05 -1.75 19.64
C VAL A 347 3.23 -2.90 20.63
N LYS A 348 3.70 -2.60 21.84
CA LYS A 348 3.72 -3.59 22.92
C LYS A 348 2.33 -3.72 23.52
N LEU A 349 1.68 -4.87 23.33
CA LEU A 349 0.31 -5.16 23.78
C LEU A 349 0.04 -4.95 25.28
N LEU A 350 1.09 -4.95 26.10
CA LEU A 350 1.01 -4.83 27.55
C LEU A 350 1.63 -3.53 28.09
N SER A 351 2.10 -2.63 27.22
CA SER A 351 2.69 -1.37 27.63
C SER A 351 2.01 -0.20 26.95
N SER A 352 1.69 0.84 27.73
CA SER A 352 1.33 2.15 27.21
C SER A 352 2.49 2.85 26.48
N SER A 353 3.71 2.30 26.57
CA SER A 353 4.86 2.83 25.86
C SER A 353 4.93 2.31 24.42
N HIS A 354 4.71 3.20 23.46
CA HIS A 354 4.98 2.92 22.05
C HIS A 354 6.42 3.32 21.72
N THR A 355 7.12 2.48 20.95
CA THR A 355 8.50 2.76 20.52
C THR A 355 8.55 2.78 19.01
N ILE A 356 8.97 3.90 18.45
CA ILE A 356 9.25 4.02 17.03
C ILE A 356 10.69 3.54 16.79
N LYS A 357 10.88 2.67 15.82
CA LYS A 357 12.18 2.18 15.37
C LYS A 357 12.49 2.79 14.02
N PHE A 358 13.73 3.22 13.85
CA PHE A 358 14.23 3.74 12.59
C PHE A 358 15.50 2.98 12.22
N VAL A 359 15.62 2.59 10.96
CA VAL A 359 16.77 1.90 10.42
C VAL A 359 17.30 2.70 9.23
N SER A 360 18.62 2.87 9.17
CA SER A 360 19.33 3.54 8.08
C SER A 360 20.47 2.66 7.60
N LEU A 361 20.65 2.61 6.29
CA LEU A 361 21.78 1.98 5.61
C LEU A 361 22.73 3.09 5.12
N ASP A 362 23.74 3.38 5.94
CA ASP A 362 24.70 4.46 5.69
C ASP A 362 25.76 3.97 4.67
N GLY A 363 26.16 4.84 3.73
CA GLY A 363 27.07 4.45 2.63
C GLY A 363 26.37 4.15 1.31
N TYR A 364 25.05 3.93 1.32
CA TYR A 364 24.30 3.46 0.14
C TYR A 364 24.30 4.50 -0.98
N LEU A 365 23.96 5.75 -0.66
CA LEU A 365 23.91 6.83 -1.63
C LEU A 365 25.29 7.30 -2.08
N GLU A 366 26.34 7.05 -1.30
CA GLU A 366 27.72 7.27 -1.74
C GLU A 366 28.25 6.17 -2.67
N GLY A 367 27.41 5.18 -3.03
CA GLY A 367 27.79 4.09 -3.93
C GLY A 367 28.83 3.15 -3.32
N ARG A 368 28.90 3.07 -1.98
CA ARG A 368 29.87 2.20 -1.31
C ARG A 368 29.51 0.73 -1.57
N PRO A 369 30.52 -0.15 -1.74
CA PRO A 369 30.27 -1.58 -1.87
C PRO A 369 29.57 -2.13 -0.62
N ALA A 370 28.81 -3.23 -0.79
CA ALA A 370 27.99 -3.81 0.27
C ALA A 370 28.76 -4.07 1.58
N ASN A 371 30.02 -4.47 1.49
CA ASN A 371 30.87 -4.74 2.66
C ASN A 371 31.26 -3.48 3.47
N GLN A 372 31.04 -2.29 2.92
CA GLN A 372 31.30 -0.99 3.57
C GLN A 372 30.02 -0.28 4.01
N LEU A 373 28.84 -0.86 3.71
CA LEU A 373 27.56 -0.32 4.17
C LEU A 373 27.38 -0.58 5.66
N MET A 374 26.83 0.40 6.37
CA MET A 374 26.57 0.32 7.80
C MET A 374 25.06 0.34 8.04
N LEU A 375 24.53 -0.74 8.61
CA LEU A 375 23.15 -0.77 9.06
C LEU A 375 23.09 -0.23 10.50
N THR A 376 22.43 0.90 10.68
CA THR A 376 22.25 1.53 11.98
C THR A 376 20.78 1.53 12.38
N LYS A 377 20.48 1.04 13.60
CA LYS A 377 19.13 1.07 14.16
C LYS A 377 19.05 2.05 15.34
N TRP A 378 17.97 2.80 15.35
CA TRP A 378 17.61 3.79 16.35
C TRP A 378 16.23 3.49 16.92
N SER A 379 16.01 3.97 18.15
CA SER A 379 14.74 3.89 18.83
C SER A 379 14.34 5.23 19.40
N LEU A 380 13.05 5.51 19.33
CA LEU A 380 12.42 6.67 19.92
C LEU A 380 11.31 6.18 20.84
N SER A 381 11.51 6.38 22.15
CA SER A 381 10.44 6.21 23.12
C SER A 381 9.72 7.54 23.24
N LEU A 382 8.43 7.55 22.94
CA LEU A 382 7.64 8.78 23.04
C LEU A 382 7.51 9.19 24.51
N SER A 383 7.90 10.42 24.80
CA SER A 383 7.79 11.04 26.12
C SER A 383 6.53 11.91 26.22
N ASP A 384 6.15 12.28 27.44
CA ASP A 384 5.13 13.30 27.67
C ASP A 384 5.81 14.58 28.21
N PRO A 385 5.81 15.72 27.48
CA PRO A 385 5.24 15.91 26.13
C PRO A 385 6.09 15.29 25.01
N VAL A 386 5.44 14.96 23.88
CA VAL A 386 6.08 14.26 22.73
C VAL A 386 7.26 15.04 22.15
N SER A 387 7.21 16.38 22.23
CA SER A 387 8.30 17.28 21.81
C SER A 387 9.64 17.07 22.52
N LYS A 388 9.65 16.37 23.66
CA LYS A 388 10.89 16.02 24.39
C LYS A 388 11.42 14.63 24.05
N SER A 389 10.81 13.92 23.10
CA SER A 389 11.24 12.58 22.72
C SER A 389 12.59 12.64 22.00
N VAL A 390 13.54 11.80 22.44
CA VAL A 390 14.91 11.77 21.91
C VAL A 390 15.23 10.38 21.37
N TRP A 391 15.89 10.35 20.21
CA TRP A 391 16.40 9.11 19.63
C TRP A 391 17.57 8.54 20.42
N SER A 392 17.53 7.24 20.67
CA SER A 392 18.64 6.45 21.20
C SER A 392 19.15 5.48 20.14
N LYS A 393 20.47 5.45 19.89
CA LYS A 393 21.10 4.46 19.01
C LYS A 393 21.07 3.09 19.69
N GLU A 394 20.52 2.08 19.03
CA GLU A 394 20.53 0.71 19.56
C GLU A 394 21.82 -0.02 19.16
N TYR A 395 22.06 -0.12 17.85
CA TYR A 395 23.23 -0.79 17.31
C TYR A 395 23.62 -0.23 15.95
N SER A 396 24.85 -0.54 15.52
CA SER A 396 25.35 -0.24 14.19
C SER A 396 26.38 -1.30 13.80
N PHE A 397 26.20 -1.94 12.65
CA PHE A 397 27.14 -2.96 12.17
C PHE A 397 27.32 -2.90 10.65
N SER A 398 28.46 -3.41 10.18
CA SER A 398 28.76 -3.48 8.75
C SER A 398 28.05 -4.67 8.11
N LEU A 399 27.41 -4.44 6.96
CA LEU A 399 26.75 -5.51 6.19
C LEU A 399 27.75 -6.61 5.79
N GLY A 400 28.99 -6.25 5.50
CA GLY A 400 30.07 -7.19 5.16
C GLY A 400 30.50 -8.12 6.28
N ARG A 401 30.02 -7.88 7.51
CA ARG A 401 30.27 -8.75 8.68
C ARG A 401 29.07 -9.62 9.04
N MET A 402 27.97 -9.55 8.29
CA MET A 402 26.88 -10.51 8.44
C MET A 402 27.30 -11.84 7.82
N SER A 403 27.71 -12.79 8.65
CA SER A 403 27.65 -14.21 8.29
C SER A 403 26.17 -14.61 8.29
N LEU A 404 25.53 -14.53 7.13
CA LEU A 404 24.19 -15.10 6.96
C LEU A 404 24.28 -16.62 7.18
N PRO A 405 23.37 -17.25 7.95
CA PRO A 405 23.27 -18.70 7.97
C PRO A 405 22.89 -19.20 6.56
N ASP A 406 23.63 -20.16 6.03
CA ASP A 406 23.53 -20.71 4.66
C ASP A 406 22.18 -21.37 4.29
N GLN A 407 21.08 -21.16 5.03
CA GLN A 407 19.84 -21.93 4.87
C GLN A 407 18.62 -21.18 4.33
N HIS A 408 18.71 -19.89 3.98
CA HIS A 408 17.52 -19.15 3.47
C HIS A 408 17.66 -18.46 2.12
N PHE A 409 18.74 -18.69 1.38
CA PHE A 409 18.81 -18.29 -0.02
C PHE A 409 18.95 -19.53 -0.90
N THR A 410 17.83 -20.05 -1.40
CA THR A 410 17.85 -20.78 -2.67
C THR A 410 18.15 -19.77 -3.76
N SER A 411 19.44 -19.63 -4.03
CA SER A 411 20.09 -19.15 -5.25
C SER A 411 19.16 -18.69 -6.37
N SER A 412 19.18 -17.39 -6.64
CA SER A 412 19.32 -16.88 -8.00
C SER A 412 20.54 -15.96 -8.02
N ASP A 413 21.68 -16.57 -8.32
CA ASP A 413 22.94 -16.00 -8.83
C ASP A 413 23.23 -14.49 -8.57
N PRO A 414 24.15 -14.15 -7.65
CA PRO A 414 24.54 -12.77 -7.35
C PRO A 414 25.44 -12.12 -8.43
N SER A 415 25.68 -12.77 -9.57
CA SER A 415 26.55 -12.25 -10.63
C SER A 415 25.91 -11.17 -11.54
N HIS A 416 24.62 -10.83 -11.36
CA HIS A 416 23.91 -9.89 -12.24
C HIS A 416 23.55 -8.52 -11.66
N VAL A 417 23.91 -8.19 -10.41
CA VAL A 417 23.72 -6.82 -9.90
C VAL A 417 24.85 -5.92 -10.41
N LYS A 418 24.69 -5.42 -11.63
CA LYS A 418 25.57 -4.38 -12.18
C LYS A 418 25.19 -3.04 -11.54
N PRO A 419 26.15 -2.23 -11.04
CA PRO A 419 25.84 -0.87 -10.60
C PRO A 419 25.27 -0.07 -11.79
N PRO A 420 24.31 0.85 -11.57
CA PRO A 420 23.75 1.63 -12.66
C PRO A 420 24.85 2.51 -13.28
N GLY A 421 25.20 2.22 -14.53
CA GLY A 421 26.07 3.06 -15.34
C GLY A 421 25.36 4.35 -15.77
N PRO A 422 26.10 5.38 -16.22
CA PRO A 422 25.53 6.67 -16.58
C PRO A 422 24.63 6.51 -17.81
N GLN A 423 23.31 6.68 -17.64
CA GLN A 423 22.37 6.76 -18.76
C GLN A 423 22.13 8.22 -19.15
N VAL A 424 22.51 8.54 -20.38
CA VAL A 424 22.20 9.79 -21.08
C VAL A 424 20.69 9.81 -21.39
N PRO A 425 19.96 10.93 -21.23
CA PRO A 425 18.52 10.94 -21.29
C PRO A 425 18.01 10.76 -22.72
N ASN A 426 17.29 9.66 -22.97
CA ASN A 426 16.40 9.55 -24.13
C ASN A 426 15.00 9.99 -23.70
N LEU A 427 14.50 11.06 -24.31
CA LEU A 427 13.09 11.43 -24.28
C LEU A 427 12.28 10.33 -24.97
N GLY A 428 11.47 9.61 -24.20
CA GLY A 428 10.55 8.61 -24.73
C GLY A 428 9.80 7.87 -23.64
N SER A 429 8.49 8.10 -23.57
CA SER A 429 7.51 7.40 -22.74
C SER A 429 7.68 5.87 -22.75
N SER A 430 7.86 5.24 -21.58
CA SER A 430 7.14 4.01 -21.23
C SER A 430 7.23 3.70 -19.73
N ARG A 431 6.12 3.23 -19.18
CA ARG A 431 5.99 2.63 -17.85
C ARG A 431 6.81 1.33 -17.79
N VAL A 432 7.57 1.15 -16.72
CA VAL A 432 7.96 -0.17 -16.19
C VAL A 432 7.84 -0.06 -14.67
N GLY A 433 6.96 -0.86 -14.09
CA GLY A 433 6.81 -1.01 -12.65
C GLY A 433 7.94 -1.89 -12.11
N GLU A 434 8.70 -1.35 -11.17
CA GLU A 434 9.62 -2.14 -10.34
C GLU A 434 8.94 -2.38 -9.00
N HIS A 435 8.73 -3.66 -8.68
CA HIS A 435 8.18 -4.14 -7.42
C HIS A 435 9.32 -4.26 -6.39
N HIS A 436 9.26 -3.52 -5.28
CA HIS A 436 10.05 -3.82 -4.08
C HIS A 436 9.25 -3.57 -2.80
N ALA A 437 9.42 -4.51 -1.86
CA ALA A 437 8.61 -4.69 -0.67
C ALA A 437 8.92 -3.63 0.40
N ASN A 438 7.97 -2.71 0.60
CA ASN A 438 7.86 -1.93 1.82
C ASN A 438 6.91 -2.67 2.75
N MET A 439 7.39 -3.22 3.86
CA MET A 439 6.58 -4.08 4.74
C MET A 439 5.84 -3.26 5.79
N LEU A 440 4.52 -3.45 5.87
CA LEU A 440 3.70 -2.95 6.99
C LEU A 440 3.55 -4.09 8.00
N GLN A 441 3.85 -3.84 9.28
CA GLN A 441 3.50 -4.77 10.35
C GLN A 441 2.02 -4.56 10.70
N ILE A 442 1.17 -5.53 10.39
CA ILE A 442 -0.29 -5.41 10.53
C ILE A 442 -0.78 -6.55 11.41
N LYS A 443 -1.74 -6.26 12.29
CA LYS A 443 -2.26 -7.23 13.25
C LYS A 443 -3.66 -7.67 12.83
N MET A 444 -3.76 -8.81 12.16
CA MET A 444 -5.04 -9.35 11.70
C MET A 444 -5.53 -10.46 12.64
N MET A 445 -6.76 -10.32 13.13
CA MET A 445 -7.39 -11.33 13.98
C MET A 445 -8.23 -12.27 13.10
N SER A 446 -8.17 -13.56 13.38
CA SER A 446 -8.92 -14.58 12.64
C SER A 446 -10.42 -14.50 12.93
N PRO A 447 -11.29 -14.68 11.92
CA PRO A 447 -12.69 -15.00 12.16
C PRO A 447 -12.79 -16.49 12.48
N THR A 448 -13.06 -16.84 13.74
CA THR A 448 -13.48 -18.21 14.07
C THR A 448 -14.91 -18.19 14.61
N TYR A 449 -15.81 -18.60 13.71
CA TYR A 449 -17.16 -19.18 13.83
C TYR A 449 -18.06 -18.84 15.05
N ILE A 450 -19.29 -18.46 14.67
CA ILE A 450 -20.56 -18.25 15.39
C ILE A 450 -20.67 -18.95 16.75
#